data_AF-A0A0K8V2F1-F1
#
_entry.id   AF-A0A0K8V2F1-F1
#
_cell.length_a   1.000
_cell.length_b   1.000
_cell.length_c   1.000
_cell.angle_alpha   90.00
_cell.angle_beta   90.00
_cell.angle_gamma   90.00
#
_symmetry.space_group_name_H-M   'P 1'
#
loop_
_entity.id
_entity.type
_entity.pdbx_description
1 polymer ?
#
loop_
_entity_poly.entity_id
_entity_poly.type
_entity_poly.pdbx_seq_one_letter_code
_entity_poly.pdbx_strand_id
1 'polypeptide(L)'
;MGQSTVSKSLSHFLEVMQRKLCRGWIKFDQSEEEKMQAEQEFYAKASFPGVIICVDGTHIKIVKPSEEGFLYYNRKGFYSINAILVCDNRMRIKSIDARYPGCNHEG
;
A
#
# COMPACT_ATOMS: atom_id res chain seq x y z
N MET A 1 19.62 -9.94 24.79
CA MET A 1 18.29 -9.28 24.92
C MET A 1 17.37 -9.92 23.90
N GLY A 2 16.30 -10.58 24.36
CA GLY A 2 15.57 -11.59 23.58
C GLY A 2 14.67 -11.01 22.49
N GLN A 3 14.60 -11.71 21.36
CA GLN A 3 13.73 -11.44 20.21
C GLN A 3 12.28 -11.11 20.60
N SER A 4 11.79 -11.67 21.72
CA SER A 4 10.45 -11.45 22.26
C SER A 4 10.19 -10.01 22.73
N THR A 5 11.18 -9.29 23.28
CA THR A 5 10.99 -7.89 23.71
C THR A 5 10.87 -6.97 22.51
N VAL A 6 11.76 -7.12 21.51
CA VAL A 6 11.71 -6.32 20.28
C VAL A 6 10.41 -6.58 19.52
N SER A 7 9.99 -7.84 19.40
CA SER A 7 8.73 -8.19 18.74
C SER A 7 7.54 -7.51 19.41
N LYS A 8 7.45 -7.56 20.75
CA LYS A 8 6.35 -6.93 21.49
C LYS A 8 6.34 -5.40 21.33
N SER A 9 7.51 -4.77 21.43
CA SER A 9 7.65 -3.33 21.23
C SER A 9 7.26 -2.90 19.82
N LEU A 10 7.69 -3.66 18.80
CA LEU A 10 7.34 -3.39 17.40
C LEU A 10 5.83 -3.56 17.17
N SER A 11 5.23 -4.64 17.65
CA SER A 11 3.79 -4.86 17.54
C SER A 11 2.99 -3.74 18.19
N HIS A 12 3.38 -3.31 19.39
CA HIS A 12 2.73 -2.18 20.07
C HIS A 12 2.89 -0.87 19.29
N PHE A 13 4.09 -0.60 18.77
CA PHE A 13 4.34 0.58 17.94
C PHE A 13 3.47 0.58 16.69
N LEU A 14 3.41 -0.55 15.95
CA LEU A 14 2.60 -0.68 14.75
C LEU A 14 1.11 -0.49 15.04
N GLU A 15 0.61 -1.03 16.15
CA GLU A 15 -0.78 -0.82 16.58
C GLU A 15 -1.08 0.67 16.81
N VAL A 16 -0.20 1.37 17.54
CA VAL A 16 -0.36 2.80 17.80
C VAL A 16 -0.28 3.62 16.51
N MET A 17 0.68 3.31 15.63
CA MET A 17 0.83 3.94 14.32
C MET A 17 -0.45 3.78 13.49
N GLN A 18 -0.99 2.57 13.41
CA GLN A 18 -2.22 2.28 12.67
C GLN A 18 -3.41 3.04 13.26
N ARG A 19 -3.57 3.02 14.59
CA ARG A 19 -4.72 3.63 15.28
C ARG A 19 -4.68 5.16 15.28
N LYS A 20 -3.50 5.77 15.34
CA LYS A 20 -3.34 7.23 15.53
C LYS A 20 -2.92 7.95 14.26
N LEU A 21 -1.94 7.44 13.53
CA LEU A 21 -1.41 8.10 12.35
C LEU A 21 -2.12 7.65 11.08
N CYS A 22 -2.21 6.34 10.80
CA CYS A 22 -2.81 5.89 9.55
C CYS A 22 -4.26 6.38 9.41
N ARG A 23 -5.05 6.35 10.48
CA ARG A 23 -6.43 6.88 10.47
C ARG A 23 -6.51 8.39 10.19
N GLY A 24 -5.48 9.16 10.56
CA GLY A 24 -5.42 10.60 10.34
C GLY A 24 -4.93 10.98 8.93
N TRP A 25 -4.01 10.20 8.37
CA TRP A 25 -3.24 10.55 7.18
C TRP A 25 -3.58 9.72 5.94
N ILE A 26 -3.95 8.45 6.12
CA ILE A 26 -4.36 7.55 5.04
C ILE A 26 -5.88 7.50 5.05
N LYS A 27 -6.48 8.40 4.28
CA LYS A 27 -7.93 8.45 4.10
C LYS A 27 -8.28 8.53 2.63
N PHE A 28 -9.35 7.83 2.26
CA PHE A 28 -9.86 7.82 0.90
C PHE A 28 -10.86 8.94 0.62
N ASP A 29 -11.47 9.52 1.66
CA ASP A 29 -12.38 10.64 1.49
C ASP A 29 -11.68 11.83 0.82
N GLN A 30 -12.41 12.44 -0.11
CA GLN A 30 -12.04 13.65 -0.84
C GLN A 30 -13.30 14.49 -1.03
N SER A 31 -13.21 15.79 -0.77
CA SER A 31 -14.27 16.73 -1.14
C SER A 31 -14.35 16.87 -2.67
N GLU A 32 -15.46 17.44 -3.17
CA GLU A 32 -15.58 17.69 -4.61
C GLU A 32 -14.53 18.69 -5.10
N GLU A 33 -14.18 19.69 -4.29
CA GLU A 33 -13.09 20.63 -4.59
C GLU A 33 -11.73 19.90 -4.69
N GLU A 34 -11.44 18.97 -3.78
CA GLU A 34 -10.21 18.18 -3.82
C GLU A 34 -10.15 17.28 -5.06
N LYS A 35 -11.29 16.73 -5.51
CA LYS A 35 -11.37 15.93 -6.74
C LYS A 35 -11.15 16.78 -7.98
N MET A 36 -11.81 17.93 -8.08
CA MET A 36 -11.62 18.88 -9.20
C MET A 36 -10.16 19.34 -9.29
N GLN A 37 -9.54 19.67 -8.15
CA GLN A 37 -8.14 20.04 -8.11
C GLN A 37 -7.24 18.87 -8.54
N ALA A 38 -7.51 17.65 -8.04
CA ALA A 38 -6.75 16.46 -8.44
C ALA A 38 -6.83 16.21 -9.94
N GLU A 39 -8.01 16.34 -10.55
CA GLU A 39 -8.20 16.18 -11.99
C GLU A 39 -7.33 17.15 -12.80
N GLN A 40 -7.33 18.44 -12.43
CA GLN A 40 -6.49 19.44 -13.08
C GLN A 40 -5.00 19.14 -12.93
N GLU A 41 -4.57 18.75 -11.73
CA GLU A 41 -3.16 18.43 -11.43
C GLU A 41 -2.68 17.17 -12.16
N PHE A 42 -3.54 16.15 -12.28
CA PHE A 42 -3.23 14.94 -13.06
C PHE A 42 -3.19 15.24 -14.56
N TYR A 43 -4.14 16.01 -15.08
CA TYR A 43 -4.15 16.41 -16.48
C TYR A 43 -2.90 17.22 -16.84
N ALA A 44 -2.46 18.12 -15.96
CA ALA A 44 -1.22 18.88 -16.16
C ALA A 44 0.05 18.00 -16.20
N LYS A 45 0.06 16.87 -15.48
CA LYS A 45 1.21 15.96 -15.39
C LYS A 45 1.25 14.91 -16.49
N ALA A 46 0.10 14.34 -16.84
CA ALA A 46 -0.01 13.16 -17.69
C ALA A 46 -0.87 13.36 -18.95
N SER A 47 -1.50 14.53 -19.11
CA SER A 47 -2.41 14.86 -20.22
C SER A 47 -3.56 13.85 -20.39
N PHE A 48 -3.96 13.19 -19.31
CA PHE A 48 -5.04 12.22 -19.28
C PHE A 48 -6.21 12.80 -18.46
N PRO A 49 -7.38 13.03 -19.07
CA PRO A 49 -8.51 13.71 -18.42
C PRO A 49 -9.25 12.79 -17.43
N GLY A 50 -9.93 13.39 -16.44
CA GLY A 50 -10.82 12.67 -15.52
C GLY A 50 -10.13 11.85 -14.42
N VAL A 51 -8.79 11.89 -14.31
CA VAL A 51 -8.07 11.11 -13.28
C VAL A 51 -8.01 11.89 -11.97
N ILE A 52 -8.53 11.31 -10.89
CA ILE A 52 -8.52 11.90 -9.55
C ILE A 52 -7.67 11.11 -8.55
N ILE A 53 -7.41 9.84 -8.84
CA ILE A 53 -6.59 8.90 -8.06
C ILE A 53 -5.95 7.87 -9.00
N CYS A 54 -4.87 7.25 -8.56
CA CYS A 54 -4.22 6.13 -9.24
C CYS A 54 -4.28 4.88 -8.35
N VAL A 55 -4.45 3.71 -8.97
CA VAL A 55 -4.38 2.40 -8.31
C VAL A 55 -3.24 1.61 -8.94
N ASP A 56 -2.36 1.08 -8.11
CA ASP A 56 -1.22 0.29 -8.58
C ASP A 56 -0.90 -0.88 -7.63
N GLY A 57 -0.39 -1.98 -8.19
CA GLY A 57 0.02 -3.18 -7.47
C GLY A 57 1.54 -3.23 -7.32
N THR A 58 2.03 -3.44 -6.10
CA THR A 58 3.47 -3.53 -5.82
C THR A 58 3.83 -4.77 -5.01
N HIS A 59 4.99 -5.36 -5.32
CA HIS A 59 5.52 -6.51 -4.60
C HIS A 59 6.45 -6.09 -3.48
N ILE A 60 6.03 -6.32 -2.24
CA ILE A 60 6.86 -6.13 -1.04
C ILE A 60 7.61 -7.43 -0.79
N LYS A 61 8.93 -7.40 -0.96
CA LYS A 61 9.79 -8.58 -0.74
C LYS A 61 9.75 -9.03 0.72
N ILE A 62 9.60 -10.33 0.94
CA ILE A 62 9.61 -10.97 2.26
C ILE A 62 10.61 -12.13 2.31
N VAL A 63 10.93 -12.56 3.52
CA VAL A 63 11.56 -13.87 3.73
C VAL A 63 10.53 -14.96 3.44
N LYS A 64 10.98 -16.08 2.86
CA LYS A 64 10.14 -17.25 2.60
C LYS A 64 9.34 -17.64 3.86
N PRO A 65 8.01 -17.63 3.82
CA PRO A 65 7.20 -18.15 4.93
C PRO A 65 7.46 -19.65 5.15
N SER A 66 7.42 -20.08 6.42
CA SER A 66 7.59 -21.48 6.79
C SER A 66 6.43 -22.35 6.31
N GLU A 67 5.22 -21.79 6.29
CA GLU A 67 3.99 -22.44 5.84
C GLU A 67 3.57 -21.85 4.50
N GLU A 68 3.12 -22.70 3.58
CA GLU A 68 2.58 -22.31 2.26
C GLU A 68 3.44 -21.32 1.46
N GLY A 69 4.77 -21.32 1.66
CA GLY A 69 5.67 -20.32 1.07
C GLY A 69 5.62 -20.24 -0.47
N PHE A 70 5.15 -21.28 -1.16
CA PHE A 70 4.92 -21.26 -2.60
C PHE A 70 3.88 -20.22 -3.03
N LEU A 71 2.89 -19.92 -2.19
CA LEU A 71 1.89 -18.86 -2.43
C LEU A 71 2.56 -17.48 -2.49
N TYR A 72 3.70 -17.29 -1.84
CA TYR A 72 4.35 -15.99 -1.81
C TYR A 72 5.41 -15.83 -2.91
N TYR A 73 5.74 -16.90 -3.64
CA TYR A 73 6.75 -16.85 -4.70
C TYR A 73 6.16 -16.22 -5.97
N ASN A 74 6.69 -15.07 -6.36
CA ASN A 74 6.20 -14.32 -7.51
C ASN A 74 6.93 -14.69 -8.82
N ARG A 75 6.42 -14.17 -9.94
CA ARG A 75 7.00 -14.38 -11.28
C ARG A 75 8.38 -13.75 -11.46
N LYS A 76 8.73 -12.79 -10.60
CA LYS A 76 10.04 -12.11 -10.57
C LYS A 76 11.10 -12.92 -9.81
N GLY A 77 10.77 -14.12 -9.33
CA GLY A 77 11.72 -15.03 -8.72
C GLY A 77 12.03 -14.77 -7.25
N PHE A 78 11.14 -14.09 -6.52
CA PHE A 78 11.31 -13.86 -5.07
C PHE A 78 9.99 -13.99 -4.28
N TYR A 79 10.12 -14.21 -2.97
CA TYR A 79 8.96 -14.26 -2.07
C TYR A 79 8.47 -12.84 -1.75
N SER A 80 7.18 -12.60 -1.88
CA SER A 80 6.60 -11.26 -1.71
C SER A 80 5.14 -11.30 -1.25
N ILE A 81 4.69 -10.18 -0.70
CA ILE A 81 3.29 -9.81 -0.56
C ILE A 81 2.94 -8.90 -1.74
N ASN A 82 1.80 -9.14 -2.40
CA ASN A 82 1.25 -8.22 -3.38
C ASN A 82 0.37 -7.20 -2.65
N ALA A 83 0.76 -5.92 -2.70
CA ALA A 83 0.05 -4.82 -2.09
C ALA A 83 -0.56 -3.91 -3.16
N ILE A 84 -1.87 -3.70 -3.10
CA ILE A 84 -2.57 -2.73 -3.94
C ILE A 84 -2.61 -1.41 -3.19
N LEU A 85 -2.12 -0.34 -3.81
CA LEU A 85 -2.15 1.01 -3.27
C LEU A 85 -3.04 1.91 -4.10
N VAL A 86 -3.73 2.81 -3.40
CA VAL A 86 -4.36 3.97 -4.02
C VAL A 86 -3.53 5.20 -3.67
N CYS A 87 -3.13 5.97 -4.67
CA CYS A 87 -2.33 7.17 -4.51
C CYS A 87 -2.98 8.38 -5.19
N ASP A 88 -2.77 9.57 -4.64
CA ASP A 88 -3.14 10.81 -5.30
C ASP A 88 -2.01 11.38 -6.18
N ASN A 89 -2.27 12.50 -6.84
CA ASN A 89 -1.30 13.13 -7.75
C ASN A 89 -0.01 13.60 -7.04
N ARG A 90 -0.03 13.70 -5.71
CA ARG A 90 1.10 14.11 -4.87
C ARG A 90 1.84 12.91 -4.26
N MET A 91 1.58 11.70 -4.79
CA MET A 91 2.17 10.45 -4.33
C MET A 91 1.81 10.11 -2.87
N ARG A 92 0.71 10.67 -2.34
CA ARG A 92 0.24 10.32 -0.99
C ARG A 92 -0.61 9.07 -1.07
N ILE A 93 -0.35 8.11 -0.17
CA ILE A 93 -1.14 6.89 -0.05
C ILE A 93 -2.50 7.24 0.55
N LYS A 94 -3.58 6.95 -0.18
CA LYS A 94 -4.97 7.17 0.20
C LYS A 94 -5.64 5.89 0.70
N SER A 95 -5.17 4.73 0.24
CA SER A 95 -5.59 3.41 0.72
C SER A 95 -4.53 2.36 0.39
N ILE A 96 -4.50 1.26 1.16
CA ILE A 96 -3.62 0.12 0.93
C ILE A 96 -4.32 -1.18 1.28
N ASP A 97 -4.15 -2.20 0.45
CA ASP A 97 -4.50 -3.59 0.75
C ASP A 97 -3.30 -4.50 0.50
N ALA A 98 -2.71 -5.02 1.58
CA ALA A 98 -1.53 -5.88 1.56
C ALA A 98 -1.83 -7.32 2.01
N ARG A 99 -3.06 -7.80 1.78
CA ARG A 99 -3.49 -9.14 2.23
C ARG A 99 -3.21 -10.24 1.22
N TYR A 100 -2.72 -9.90 0.02
CA TYR A 100 -2.58 -10.85 -1.07
C TYR A 100 -1.17 -11.46 -1.13
N PRO A 101 -1.06 -12.78 -1.28
CA PRO A 101 0.23 -13.44 -1.44
C PRO A 101 0.84 -13.15 -2.81
N GLY A 102 2.17 -13.20 -2.91
CA GLY A 102 2.93 -12.77 -4.09
C GLY A 102 2.74 -13.60 -5.37
N CYS A 103 2.15 -14.80 -5.29
CA CYS A 103 1.79 -15.57 -6.47
C CYS A 103 0.55 -15.00 -7.19
N ASN A 104 -0.25 -14.18 -6.51
CA ASN A 104 -1.47 -13.63 -7.09
C ASN A 104 -1.13 -12.64 -8.22
N HIS A 105 -1.78 -12.90 -9.36
CA HIS A 105 -1.69 -12.23 -10.65
C HIS A 105 -1.19 -10.78 -10.62
N GLU A 106 -0.03 -10.58 -11.28
CA GLU A 106 0.29 -9.35 -12.00
C GLU A 106 -0.66 -9.28 -13.20
N GLY A 107 -1.59 -8.33 -13.16
CA GLY A 107 -2.40 -7.97 -14.34
C GLY A 107 -1.55 -7.26 -15.39
#